data_AF-A0A6G3U0D0-F1
#
_entry.id   AF-A0A6G3U0D0-F1
#
_cell.length_a   1.000
_cell.length_b   1.000
_cell.length_c   1.000
_cell.angle_alpha   90.00
_cell.angle_beta   90.00
_cell.angle_gamma   90.00
#
_symmetry.space_group_name_H-M   'P 1'
#
loop_
_entity.id
_entity.type
_entity.pdbx_description
1 polymer ?
#
loop_
_entity_poly.entity_id
_entity_poly.type
_entity_poly.pdbx_seq_one_letter_code
_entity_poly.pdbx_strand_id
1 'polypeptide(L)'
;AIRASETVEGRARLYRRADARDRAASALRSATRTRLAPLVGVPVSQAHAPEALLPALSSHLRGDGQSLHALLFGPPPGDDAALIQLADHLDALEREVRRP
;
A
#
# COMPACT_ATOMS: atom_id res chain seq x y z
N ALA A 1 21.44 36.66 -17.64
CA ALA A 1 21.25 35.34 -18.29
C ALA A 1 20.79 34.34 -17.24
N ILE A 2 19.48 34.23 -17.01
CA ILE A 2 18.89 33.22 -16.13
C ILE A 2 17.71 32.68 -16.92
N ARG A 3 17.83 31.47 -17.47
CA ARG A 3 16.76 30.64 -18.06
C ARG A 3 17.39 29.46 -18.82
N ALA A 4 17.83 28.44 -18.08
CA ALA A 4 18.13 27.12 -18.65
C ALA A 4 18.14 26.02 -17.57
N SER A 5 18.60 26.34 -16.36
CA SER A 5 18.80 25.32 -15.30
C SER A 5 17.56 25.01 -14.44
N GLU A 6 16.55 25.88 -14.45
CA GLU A 6 15.35 25.74 -13.61
C GLU A 6 14.48 24.52 -13.97
N THR A 7 14.45 24.15 -15.25
CA THR A 7 13.62 23.06 -15.76
C THR A 7 14.17 21.67 -15.39
N VAL A 8 15.49 21.55 -15.24
CA VAL A 8 16.14 20.28 -14.87
C VAL A 8 16.04 20.03 -13.36
N GLU A 9 16.28 21.07 -12.55
CA GLU A 9 16.25 20.94 -11.09
C GLU A 9 14.84 20.73 -10.54
N GLY A 10 13.84 21.39 -11.13
CA GLY A 10 12.43 21.17 -10.80
C GLY A 10 11.99 19.73 -11.07
N ARG A 11 12.40 19.16 -12.22
CA ARG A 11 12.05 17.79 -12.60
C ARG A 11 12.72 16.74 -11.70
N ALA A 12 13.99 16.95 -11.34
CA ALA A 12 14.69 16.09 -10.41
C ALA A 12 14.00 16.05 -9.03
N ARG A 13 13.48 17.19 -8.54
CA ARG A 13 12.71 17.24 -7.30
C ARG A 13 11.38 16.47 -7.40
N LEU A 14 10.68 16.57 -8.54
CA LEU A 14 9.42 15.85 -8.76
C LEU A 14 9.63 14.33 -8.80
N TYR A 15 10.65 13.86 -9.54
CA TYR A 15 10.97 12.43 -9.57
C TYR A 15 11.36 11.90 -8.19
N ARG A 16 12.19 12.62 -7.43
CA ARG A 16 12.50 12.22 -6.04
C ARG A 16 11.26 12.09 -5.15
N ARG A 17 10.27 12.98 -5.32
CA ARG A 17 9.00 12.90 -4.58
C ARG A 17 8.13 11.73 -5.04
N ALA A 18 8.07 11.45 -6.34
CA ALA A 18 7.40 10.25 -6.86
C ALA A 18 8.05 8.97 -6.32
N ASP A 19 9.37 8.85 -6.45
CA ASP A 19 10.12 7.69 -5.96
C ASP A 19 9.98 7.49 -4.44
N ALA A 20 9.87 8.58 -3.68
CA ALA A 20 9.64 8.52 -2.24
C ALA A 20 8.25 7.98 -1.90
N ARG A 21 7.21 8.43 -2.62
CA ARG A 21 5.84 7.94 -2.45
C ARG A 21 5.70 6.47 -2.80
N ASP A 22 6.29 6.05 -3.92
CA ASP A 22 6.26 4.65 -4.37
C ASP A 22 6.90 3.73 -3.33
N ARG A 23 8.06 4.13 -2.79
CA ARG A 23 8.73 3.41 -1.72
C ARG A 23 7.91 3.39 -0.43
N ALA A 24 7.31 4.51 -0.04
CA ALA A 24 6.46 4.58 1.14
C ALA A 24 5.23 3.65 1.02
N ALA A 25 4.53 3.71 -0.11
CA ALA A 25 3.38 2.84 -0.39
C ALA A 25 3.76 1.35 -0.36
N SER A 26 4.89 0.99 -0.98
CA SER A 26 5.40 -0.38 -0.97
C SER A 26 5.74 -0.85 0.46
N ALA A 27 6.40 -0.01 1.26
CA ALA A 27 6.75 -0.33 2.64
C ALA A 27 5.49 -0.52 3.51
N LEU A 28 4.51 0.37 3.41
CA LEU A 28 3.25 0.28 4.15
C LEU A 28 2.48 -1.00 3.80
N ARG A 29 2.32 -1.29 2.50
CA ARG A 29 1.65 -2.51 2.03
C ARG A 29 2.41 -3.78 2.46
N SER A 30 3.73 -3.78 2.33
CA SER A 30 4.56 -4.92 2.75
C SER A 30 4.39 -5.20 4.25
N ALA A 31 4.54 -4.18 5.09
CA ALA A 31 4.41 -4.30 6.53
C ALA A 31 2.99 -4.76 6.94
N THR A 32 1.96 -4.21 6.31
CA THR A 32 0.56 -4.58 6.56
C THR A 32 0.32 -6.05 6.20
N ARG A 33 0.71 -6.50 5.00
CA ARG A 33 0.58 -7.91 4.58
C ARG A 33 1.27 -8.86 5.55
N THR A 34 2.48 -8.54 5.99
CA THR A 34 3.24 -9.35 6.96
C THR A 34 2.52 -9.45 8.32
N ARG A 35 1.86 -8.38 8.78
CA ARG A 35 1.07 -8.41 10.03
C ARG A 35 -0.26 -9.13 9.87
N LEU A 36 -0.90 -9.02 8.71
CA LEU A 36 -2.19 -9.67 8.43
C LEU A 36 -2.07 -11.19 8.27
N ALA A 37 -1.00 -11.68 7.62
CA ALA A 37 -0.83 -13.10 7.31
C ALA A 37 -1.09 -14.05 8.50
N PRO A 38 -0.46 -13.89 9.68
CA PRO A 38 -0.71 -14.78 10.81
C PRO A 38 -2.13 -14.65 11.40
N LEU A 39 -2.81 -13.52 11.22
CA LEU A 39 -4.18 -13.31 11.73
C LEU A 39 -5.21 -14.11 10.94
N VAL A 40 -4.92 -14.40 9.67
CA VAL A 40 -5.79 -15.17 8.77
C VAL A 40 -5.23 -16.57 8.45
N GLY A 41 -4.25 -17.04 9.23
CA GLY A 41 -3.69 -18.39 9.09
C GLY A 41 -2.74 -18.61 7.89
N VAL A 42 -2.25 -17.53 7.26
CA VAL A 42 -1.31 -17.61 6.12
C VAL A 42 0.14 -17.53 6.64
N PRO A 43 1.06 -18.39 6.17
CA PRO A 43 2.48 -18.28 6.50
C PRO A 43 3.05 -16.91 6.08
N VAL A 44 3.89 -16.29 6.90
CA VAL A 44 4.51 -14.99 6.59
C VAL A 44 5.32 -15.03 5.28
N SER A 45 5.93 -16.17 4.94
CA SER A 45 6.62 -16.37 3.65
C SER A 45 5.71 -16.24 2.42
N GLN A 46 4.39 -16.40 2.61
CA GLN A 46 3.37 -16.26 1.57
C GLN A 46 2.57 -14.95 1.70
N ALA A 47 2.90 -14.07 2.65
CA ALA A 47 2.20 -12.80 2.86
C ALA A 47 2.22 -11.90 1.62
N HIS A 48 3.22 -12.03 0.76
CA HIS A 48 3.37 -11.23 -0.45
C HIS A 48 2.82 -11.89 -1.72
N ALA A 49 2.20 -13.07 -1.60
CA ALA A 49 1.52 -13.75 -2.69
C ALA A 49 0.01 -13.40 -2.66
N PRO A 50 -0.51 -12.63 -3.63
CA PRO A 50 -1.93 -12.28 -3.68
C PRO A 50 -2.85 -13.52 -3.61
N GLU A 51 -2.48 -14.58 -4.32
CA GLU A 51 -3.22 -15.84 -4.42
C GLU A 51 -3.33 -16.60 -3.09
N ALA A 52 -2.40 -16.39 -2.16
CA ALA A 52 -2.45 -17.00 -0.83
C ALA A 52 -3.18 -16.09 0.18
N LEU A 53 -2.87 -14.79 0.16
CA LEU A 53 -3.37 -13.85 1.18
C LEU A 53 -4.81 -13.39 0.93
N LEU A 54 -5.18 -13.07 -0.31
CA LEU A 54 -6.48 -12.46 -0.62
C LEU A 54 -7.67 -13.39 -0.35
N PRO A 55 -7.62 -14.70 -0.68
CA PRO A 55 -8.72 -15.62 -0.34
C PRO A 55 -8.91 -15.74 1.18
N ALA A 56 -7.83 -15.84 1.95
CA ALA A 56 -7.88 -15.93 3.42
C ALA A 56 -8.50 -14.66 4.03
N LEU A 57 -8.07 -13.47 3.60
CA LEU A 57 -8.68 -12.20 4.02
C LEU A 57 -10.16 -12.11 3.65
N SER A 58 -10.52 -12.53 2.44
CA SER A 58 -11.92 -12.49 1.98
C SER A 58 -12.83 -13.43 2.80
N SER A 59 -12.30 -14.55 3.29
CA SER A 59 -13.06 -15.43 4.19
C SER A 59 -13.21 -14.88 5.60
N HIS A 60 -12.28 -14.02 6.02
CA HIS A 60 -12.26 -13.42 7.36
C HIS A 60 -13.11 -12.15 7.44
N LEU A 61 -13.17 -11.38 6.36
CA LEU A 61 -13.88 -10.11 6.27
C LEU A 61 -15.28 -10.30 5.70
N ARG A 62 -16.29 -9.68 6.33
CA ARG A 62 -17.67 -9.74 5.83
C ARG A 62 -17.92 -8.66 4.78
N GLY A 63 -17.33 -8.83 3.60
CA GLY A 63 -17.81 -8.23 2.36
C GLY A 63 -17.82 -6.71 2.30
N ASP A 64 -16.67 -6.07 2.47
CA ASP A 64 -16.52 -4.65 2.16
C ASP A 64 -16.13 -4.49 0.69
N GLY A 65 -16.89 -3.67 -0.04
CA GLY A 65 -16.73 -3.46 -1.49
C GLY A 65 -15.41 -2.83 -1.94
N GLN A 66 -14.44 -2.66 -1.04
CA GLN A 66 -13.10 -2.18 -1.38
C GLN A 66 -12.27 -3.34 -1.95
N SER A 67 -11.68 -3.13 -3.13
CA SER A 67 -10.79 -4.13 -3.74
C SER A 67 -9.52 -4.31 -2.89
N LEU A 68 -9.48 -5.39 -2.09
CA LEU A 68 -8.30 -5.78 -1.31
C LEU A 68 -7.03 -5.87 -2.18
N HIS A 69 -7.19 -6.29 -3.44
CA HIS A 69 -6.08 -6.33 -4.38
C HIS A 69 -5.52 -4.94 -4.65
N ALA A 70 -6.35 -3.93 -4.95
CA ALA A 70 -5.89 -2.56 -5.17
C ALA A 70 -5.25 -1.96 -3.90
N LEU A 71 -5.80 -2.28 -2.73
CA LEU A 71 -5.27 -1.80 -1.46
C LEU A 71 -3.89 -2.39 -1.13
N LEU A 72 -3.72 -3.72 -1.25
CA LEU A 72 -2.52 -4.42 -0.79
C LEU A 72 -1.46 -4.66 -1.88
N PHE A 73 -1.87 -4.68 -3.15
CA PHE A 73 -1.03 -5.03 -4.30
C PHE A 73 -1.18 -4.06 -5.48
N GLY A 74 -1.92 -2.96 -5.30
CA GLY A 74 -2.22 -2.02 -6.35
C GLY A 74 -1.04 -1.11 -6.74
N PRO A 75 -1.27 -0.22 -7.71
CA PRO A 75 -0.28 0.76 -8.15
C PRO A 75 0.09 1.74 -7.02
N PRO A 76 1.21 2.46 -7.14
CA PRO A 76 1.55 3.51 -6.20
C PRO A 76 0.53 4.68 -6.24
N PRO A 77 0.39 5.43 -5.13
CA PRO A 77 -0.51 6.58 -5.06
C PRO A 77 -0.04 7.74 -5.95
N GLY A 78 -0.98 8.39 -6.64
CA GLY A 78 -0.72 9.46 -7.59
C GLY A 78 -0.24 10.78 -6.98
N ASP A 79 -0.45 10.98 -5.68
CA ASP A 79 -0.04 12.14 -4.87
C ASP A 79 0.12 11.78 -3.38
N ASP A 80 0.55 12.75 -2.57
CA ASP A 80 0.74 12.57 -1.13
C ASP A 80 -0.59 12.35 -0.39
N ALA A 81 -1.69 12.94 -0.87
CA ALA A 81 -3.01 12.77 -0.26
C ALA A 81 -3.53 11.34 -0.42
N ALA A 82 -3.34 10.75 -1.61
CA ALA A 82 -3.63 9.35 -1.89
C ALA A 82 -2.73 8.40 -1.09
N LEU A 83 -1.48 8.78 -0.80
CA LEU A 83 -0.60 8.02 0.08
C LEU A 83 -1.11 8.01 1.54
N ILE A 84 -1.60 9.15 2.03
CA ILE A 84 -2.22 9.23 3.37
C ILE A 84 -3.49 8.39 3.42
N GLN A 85 -4.37 8.50 2.43
CA GLN A 85 -5.58 7.67 2.34
C GLN A 85 -5.25 6.17 2.26
N LEU A 86 -4.18 5.81 1.54
CA LEU A 86 -3.69 4.42 1.52
C LEU A 86 -3.29 3.95 2.92
N ALA A 87 -2.55 4.76 3.68
CA ALA A 87 -2.17 4.43 5.05
C ALA A 87 -3.40 4.24 5.94
N ASP A 88 -4.37 5.16 5.87
CA ASP A 88 -5.61 5.08 6.66
C ASP A 88 -6.43 3.83 6.34
N HIS A 89 -6.57 3.47 5.05
CA HIS A 89 -7.27 2.25 4.65
C HIS A 89 -6.54 0.97 5.08
N LEU A 90 -5.20 0.94 5.03
CA LEU A 90 -4.42 -0.20 5.50
C LEU A 90 -4.57 -0.39 7.02
N ASP A 91 -4.54 0.71 7.77
CA ASP A 91 -4.73 0.71 9.22
C ASP A 91 -6.17 0.31 9.61
N ALA A 92 -7.18 0.73 8.84
CA ALA A 92 -8.56 0.31 9.03
C ALA A 92 -8.73 -1.19 8.79
N LEU A 93 -8.19 -1.71 7.69
CA LEU A 93 -8.19 -3.14 7.37
C LEU A 93 -7.52 -3.97 8.48
N GLU A 94 -6.35 -3.53 8.96
CA GLU A 94 -5.66 -4.24 10.04
C GLU A 94 -6.50 -4.29 11.33
N ARG A 95 -7.20 -3.20 11.67
CA ARG A 95 -8.10 -3.18 12.83
C ARG A 95 -9.31 -4.09 12.64
N GLU A 96 -9.86 -4.15 11.43
CA GLU A 96 -11.01 -4.99 11.13
C GLU A 96 -10.66 -6.48 11.25
N VAL A 97 -9.54 -6.91 10.66
CA VAL A 97 -9.09 -8.31 10.76
C VAL A 97 -8.80 -8.72 12.21
N ARG A 98 -8.36 -7.78 13.06
CA ARG A 98 -8.11 -8.04 14.49
C ARG A 98 -9.39 -8.15 15.33
N ARG A 99 -10.56 -7.73 14.82
CA ARG A 99 -11.83 -7.84 15.54
C ARG A 99 -12.41 -9.25 15.27
N PRO A 100 -12.60 -10.09 16.30
CA PRO A 100 -13.12 -11.45 16.15
C PRO A 100 -14.60 -11.49 15.78
#